data_AF-A0A7X7XMB3-F1
#
_entry.id   AF-A0A7X7XMB3-F1
#
_cell.length_a   1.000
_cell.length_b   1.000
_cell.length_c   1.000
_cell.angle_alpha   90.00
_cell.angle_beta   90.00
_cell.angle_gamma   90.00
#
_symmetry.space_group_name_H-M   'P 1'
#
loop_
_entity.id
_entity.type
_entity.pdbx_description
1 polymer ?
#
loop_
_entity_poly.entity_id
_entity_poly.type
_entity_poly.pdbx_seq_one_letter_code
_entity_poly.pdbx_strand_id
1 'polypeptide(L)' 'AAGRVGPGAVGRALGLPVAATLPDERALARAADEGDPPGRSGRGRWARAVRRLLDALEVERVA' A
#
# COMPACT_ATOMS: atom_id res chain seq x y z
N ALA A 1 -21.13 -13.22 -0.57
CA ALA A 1 -19.77 -13.00 -1.12
C ALA A 1 -18.79 -13.71 -0.20
N ALA A 2 -17.92 -14.57 -0.73
CA ALA A 2 -16.86 -15.20 0.04
C ALA A 2 -16.07 -14.13 0.81
N GLY A 3 -15.93 -14.32 2.12
CA GLY A 3 -15.51 -13.27 3.06
C GLY A 3 -14.13 -12.70 2.71
N ARG A 4 -14.01 -11.37 2.75
CA ARG A 4 -12.69 -10.72 2.65
C ARG A 4 -11.89 -11.07 3.89
N VAL A 5 -10.65 -11.52 3.70
CA VAL A 5 -9.71 -11.73 4.82
C VAL A 5 -9.23 -10.36 5.29
N GLY A 6 -9.48 -10.03 6.56
CA GLY A 6 -9.01 -8.79 7.15
C GLY A 6 -7.48 -8.75 7.30
N PRO A 7 -6.84 -7.57 7.26
CA PRO A 7 -5.39 -7.43 7.30
C PRO A 7 -4.76 -8.07 8.55
N GLY A 8 -5.41 -7.96 9.71
CA GLY A 8 -4.92 -8.58 10.94
C GLY A 8 -4.87 -10.11 10.89
N ALA A 9 -5.77 -10.74 10.12
CA ALA A 9 -5.71 -12.19 9.91
C ALA A 9 -4.52 -12.58 9.02
N VAL A 10 -4.20 -11.78 8.01
CA VAL A 10 -3.02 -11.95 7.15
C VAL A 10 -1.74 -11.82 7.97
N GLY A 11 -1.61 -10.77 8.77
CA GLY A 11 -0.42 -10.55 9.60
C GLY A 11 -0.17 -11.71 10.58
N ARG A 12 -1.22 -12.20 11.25
CA ARG A 12 -1.11 -13.38 12.13
C ARG A 12 -0.70 -14.64 11.38
N ALA A 13 -1.27 -14.88 10.20
CA ALA A 13 -0.95 -16.07 9.40
C ALA A 13 0.49 -16.07 8.90
N LEU A 14 1.03 -14.88 8.59
CA LEU A 14 2.42 -14.72 8.12
C LEU A 14 3.43 -14.54 9.24
N GLY A 15 2.99 -14.34 10.50
CA GLY A 15 3.88 -14.01 11.62
C GLY A 15 4.57 -12.66 11.45
N LEU A 16 3.97 -11.72 10.70
CA LEU A 16 4.57 -10.43 10.35
C LEU A 16 3.61 -9.27 10.66
N PRO A 17 4.12 -8.11 11.10
CA PRO A 17 3.30 -6.91 11.26
C PRO A 17 2.80 -6.43 9.89
N VAL A 18 1.56 -5.95 9.84
CA VAL A 18 1.01 -5.33 8.63
C VAL A 18 1.36 -3.85 8.65
N ALA A 19 2.22 -3.42 7.72
CA ALA A 19 2.65 -2.03 7.63
C ALA A 19 1.55 -1.08 7.10
N ALA A 20 0.77 -1.52 6.11
CA ALA A 20 -0.36 -0.75 5.59
C ALA A 20 -1.31 -1.63 4.75
N THR A 21 -2.49 -1.09 4.47
CA THR A 21 -3.42 -1.59 3.44
C THR A 21 -3.57 -0.54 2.36
N LEU A 22 -3.40 -0.93 1.10
CA LEU A 22 -3.58 -0.04 -0.05
C LEU A 22 -4.96 -0.29 -0.70
N PRO A 23 -5.68 0.76 -1.13
CA PRO A 23 -6.98 0.59 -1.77
C PRO A 23 -6.83 0.08 -3.20
N ASP A 24 -7.76 -0.67 -3.78
CA ASP A 24 -7.63 -1.07 -5.19
C ASP A 24 -7.50 0.16 -6.13
N GLU A 25 -6.63 0.08 -7.14
CA GLU A 25 -6.46 1.11 -8.16
C GLU A 25 -6.29 0.47 -9.54
N ARG A 26 -7.25 0.73 -10.44
CA ARG A 26 -7.36 0.07 -11.75
C ARG A 26 -6.29 0.52 -12.71
N ALA A 27 -5.84 1.77 -12.59
CA ALA A 27 -4.83 2.34 -13.48
C ALA A 27 -3.41 1.80 -13.21
N LEU A 28 -3.18 1.07 -12.10
CA LEU A 28 -1.84 0.62 -11.72
C LEU A 28 -1.20 -0.33 -12.73
N ALA A 29 -1.97 -1.26 -13.29
CA ALA A 29 -1.42 -2.22 -14.26
C ALA A 29 -0.85 -1.47 -15.47
N ARG A 30 -1.65 -0.56 -16.03
CA ARG A 30 -1.21 0.28 -17.15
C ARG A 30 -0.02 1.18 -16.78
N ALA A 31 -0.05 1.82 -15.61
CA ALA A 31 1.04 2.67 -15.15
C ALA A 31 2.35 1.88 -15.03
N ALA A 32 2.29 0.63 -14.54
CA ALA A 32 3.45 -0.25 -14.46
C ALA A 32 4.00 -0.61 -15.85
N ASP A 33 3.13 -0.90 -16.82
CA ASP A 33 3.53 -1.18 -18.21
C ASP A 33 4.24 0.02 -18.86
N GLU A 34 3.83 1.24 -18.51
CA GLU A 34 4.43 2.50 -18.99
C GLU A 34 5.67 2.94 -18.19
N GLY A 35 6.06 2.19 -17.15
CA GLY A 35 7.17 2.55 -16.26
C GLY A 35 6.88 3.76 -15.36
N ASP A 36 5.60 4.08 -15.13
CA ASP A 36 5.17 5.14 -14.23
C ASP A 36 5.07 4.62 -12.78
N PRO A 37 5.98 5.04 -11.87
CA PRO A 37 6.01 4.51 -10.52
C PRO A 37 4.76 4.90 -9.70
N PRO A 38 4.31 4.03 -8.79
CA PRO A 38 3.16 4.30 -7.95
C PRO A 38 3.36 5.57 -7.13
N GLY A 39 2.39 6.49 -7.23
CA GLY A 39 2.40 7.75 -6.48
C GLY A 39 3.08 8.93 -7.19
N ARG A 40 3.57 8.78 -8.44
CA ARG A 40 4.22 9.87 -9.20
C ARG A 40 3.36 11.13 -9.32
N SER A 41 2.06 10.97 -9.58
CA SER A 41 1.14 12.10 -9.75
C SER A 41 0.89 12.89 -8.45
N GLY A 42 1.23 12.31 -7.28
CA GLY A 42 0.93 12.86 -5.95
C GLY A 42 -0.57 12.99 -5.63
N ARG A 43 -1.45 12.64 -6.56
CA ARG A 43 -2.90 12.88 -6.47
C ARG A 43 -3.67 11.57 -6.32
N GLY A 44 -4.80 11.65 -5.63
CA GLY A 44 -5.72 10.52 -5.44
C GLY A 44 -5.46 9.66 -4.20
N ARG A 45 -6.39 8.72 -3.94
CA ARG A 45 -6.39 7.88 -2.73
C ARG A 45 -5.17 6.96 -2.65
N TRP A 46 -4.72 6.42 -3.78
CA TRP A 46 -3.58 5.52 -3.86
C TRP A 46 -2.27 6.24 -3.53
N ALA A 47 -1.97 7.35 -4.20
CA ALA A 47 -0.76 8.13 -3.96
C ALA A 47 -0.65 8.59 -2.50
N ARG A 48 -1.78 9.01 -1.88
CA ARG A 48 -1.81 9.37 -0.46
C ARG A 48 -1.55 8.17 0.47
N ALA A 49 -2.06 6.99 0.15
CA ALA A 49 -1.83 5.78 0.95
C ALA A 49 -0.36 5.33 0.88
N VAL A 50 0.24 5.38 -0.32
CA VAL A 50 1.67 5.10 -0.52
C VAL A 50 2.53 6.12 0.25
N ARG A 51 2.22 7.41 0.16
CA ARG A 51 2.93 8.46 0.93
C ARG A 51 2.91 8.16 2.43
N ARG A 52 1.73 7.90 3.00
CA ARG A 52 1.59 7.58 4.43
C ARG A 52 2.41 6.36 4.85
N LEU A 53 2.46 5.32 4.01
CA LEU A 53 3.29 4.15 4.27
C LEU A 53 4.78 4.51 4.28
N LEU A 54 5.24 5.26 3.28
CA LEU A 54 6.65 5.68 3.21
C LEU A 54 7.02 6.57 4.40
N ASP A 55 6.17 7.51 4.78
CA ASP A 55 6.39 8.39 5.92
C ASP A 55 6.50 7.57 7.23
N ALA A 56 5.65 6.56 7.41
CA ALA A 56 5.71 5.66 8.57
C ALA A 56 7.01 4.84 8.61
N LEU A 57 7.48 4.35 7.46
CA LEU A 57 8.73 3.61 7.36
C LEU A 57 9.97 4.50 7.53
N GLU A 58 9.91 5.77 7.12
CA GLU A 58 10.99 6.73 7.36
C GLU A 58 11.12 7.07 8.85
N VAL A 59 10.00 7.21 9.58
CA VAL A 59 10.00 7.43 11.03
C VAL A 59 10.65 6.25 11.77
N GLU A 60 10.34 5.01 11.40
CA GLU A 60 10.94 3.79 11.97
C GLU A 60 12.43 3.64 11.66
N ARG A 61 12.95 4.31 10.62
CA ARG A 61 14.38 4.26 10.27
C ARG A 61 15.27 5.22 11.06
N VAL A 62 14.67 6.25 11.67
CA VAL A 62 15.39 7.30 12.41
C VAL A 62 15.24 7.11 13.93
N ALA A 63 14.25 6.33 14.37
CA ALA A 63 14.05 5.90 15.75
C ALA A 63 14.91 4.69 16.12
#